data_AF-A0AAE0HWF6-F1
#
_entry.id   AF-A0AAE0HWF6-F1
#
_cell.length_a   1.000
_cell.length_b   1.000
_cell.length_c   1.000
_cell.angle_alpha   90.00
_cell.angle_beta   90.00
_cell.angle_gamma   90.00
#
_symmetry.space_group_name_H-M   'P 1'
#
loop_
_entity.id
_entity.type
_entity.pdbx_description
1 polymer ?
#
loop_
_entity_poly.entity_id
_entity_poly.type
_entity_poly.pdbx_seq_one_letter_code
_entity_poly.pdbx_strand_id
1 'polypeptide(L)'
;MDRKKIVHRLDTPYSTIEWPLISPDDQDVILELLCRLLSPLGLHRMSFITPSKGKRKRAHKQNNRENTGSASSVPPVPELAGYVDVGLANISRNLQDMSANKGAAPESEKPGTVGGKSPYCIVFVARSGQSSAFHCHFLQMVALASQAQPPDRTVRLVGLSKPCEDRLSAALGIPRASSIALREDAPQAKGLVDFVREHVRPVEAAWLREARSGQFRETNIEAVQTKVGSKKAGPSQPGNKTE
;
A
#
# COMPACT_ATOMS: atom_id res chain seq x y z
N MET A 1 -35.84 8.77 -26.96
CA MET A 1 -35.92 9.40 -25.62
C MET A 1 -35.48 8.37 -24.58
N ASP A 2 -34.31 8.57 -23.98
CA ASP A 2 -33.80 7.70 -22.91
C ASP A 2 -34.74 7.77 -21.70
N ARG A 3 -35.37 6.64 -21.32
CA ARG A 3 -36.18 6.58 -20.10
C ARG A 3 -35.26 6.58 -18.89
N LYS A 4 -35.34 7.60 -18.04
CA LYS A 4 -34.65 7.65 -16.74
C LYS A 4 -35.56 7.08 -15.66
N LYS A 5 -35.02 6.23 -14.77
CA LYS A 5 -35.71 5.69 -13.60
C LYS A 5 -34.94 6.07 -12.35
N ILE A 6 -35.64 6.50 -11.31
CA ILE A 6 -35.07 6.70 -9.98
C ILE A 6 -34.90 5.33 -9.33
N VAL A 7 -33.69 5.03 -8.88
CA VAL A 7 -33.35 3.83 -8.12
C VAL A 7 -32.85 4.28 -6.76
N HIS A 8 -33.44 3.73 -5.69
CA HIS A 8 -32.96 3.96 -4.34
C HIS A 8 -31.85 2.98 -4.03
N ARG A 9 -30.70 3.49 -3.58
CA ARG A 9 -29.55 2.71 -3.16
C ARG A 9 -29.31 2.97 -1.67
N LEU A 10 -29.03 1.91 -0.93
CA LEU A 10 -28.52 2.00 0.43
C LEU A 10 -27.04 2.35 0.37
N ASP A 11 -26.68 3.42 1.07
CA ASP A 11 -25.29 3.80 1.29
C ASP A 11 -24.87 3.52 2.74
N THR A 12 -23.58 3.32 2.97
CA THR A 12 -23.08 3.05 4.32
C THR A 12 -23.00 4.36 5.10
N PRO A 13 -23.62 4.47 6.30
CA PRO A 13 -23.54 5.70 7.10
C PRO A 13 -22.14 5.91 7.71
N TYR A 14 -21.24 4.94 7.54
CA TYR A 14 -19.85 5.02 7.97
C TYR A 14 -19.04 5.80 6.93
N SER A 15 -18.24 6.74 7.43
CA SER A 15 -17.38 7.59 6.61
C SER A 15 -16.37 6.76 5.81
N THR A 16 -16.32 7.00 4.49
CA THR A 16 -15.24 6.51 3.64
C THR A 16 -13.95 7.15 4.11
N ILE A 17 -12.92 6.35 4.39
CA ILE A 17 -11.62 6.91 4.78
C ILE A 17 -11.02 7.58 3.56
N GLU A 18 -10.66 8.84 3.71
CA GLU A 18 -10.02 9.62 2.66
C GLU A 18 -8.50 9.47 2.72
N TRP A 19 -7.86 9.59 1.55
CA TRP A 19 -6.42 9.71 1.48
C TRP A 19 -5.99 11.07 2.03
N PRO A 20 -4.88 11.16 2.77
CA PRO A 20 -4.31 12.45 3.15
C PRO A 20 -4.08 13.32 1.91
N LEU A 21 -4.53 14.57 1.97
CA LEU A 21 -4.27 15.56 0.95
C LEU A 21 -2.81 16.02 1.07
N ILE A 22 -2.06 15.92 -0.01
CA ILE A 22 -0.65 16.30 -0.10
C ILE A 22 -0.49 17.14 -1.36
N SER A 23 0.19 18.29 -1.25
CA SER A 23 0.42 19.14 -2.41
C SER A 23 1.26 18.40 -3.49
N PRO A 24 1.09 18.73 -4.78
CA PRO A 24 1.88 18.10 -5.84
C PRO A 24 3.40 18.31 -5.67
N ASP A 25 3.80 19.48 -5.17
CA ASP A 25 5.21 19.84 -4.95
C ASP A 25 5.81 19.00 -3.81
N ASP A 26 5.08 18.87 -2.70
CA ASP A 26 5.51 18.02 -1.57
C ASP A 26 5.59 16.56 -1.99
N GLN A 27 4.67 16.07 -2.82
CA GLN A 27 4.72 14.70 -3.34
C GLN A 27 6.00 14.45 -4.15
N ASP A 28 6.47 15.43 -4.94
CA ASP A 28 7.71 15.31 -5.72
C ASP A 28 8.95 15.31 -4.83
N VAL A 29 8.99 16.21 -3.83
CA VAL A 29 10.08 16.27 -2.84
C VAL A 29 10.16 14.96 -2.06
N ILE A 30 9.02 14.46 -1.56
CA ILE A 30 8.94 13.19 -0.84
C ILE A 30 9.44 12.04 -1.72
N LEU A 31 9.00 11.99 -2.98
CA LEU A 31 9.43 10.95 -3.92
C LEU A 31 10.93 11.04 -4.20
N GLU A 32 11.49 12.23 -4.36
CA GLU A 32 12.92 12.43 -4.58
C GLU A 32 13.76 11.98 -3.38
N LEU A 33 13.37 12.40 -2.17
CA LEU A 33 14.01 11.98 -0.93
C LEU A 33 13.94 10.47 -0.74
N LEU A 34 12.78 9.87 -1.01
CA LEU A 34 12.60 8.42 -0.97
C LEU A 34 13.49 7.70 -1.99
N CYS A 35 13.55 8.17 -3.24
CA CYS A 35 14.43 7.57 -4.26
C CYS A 35 15.90 7.63 -3.85
N ARG A 36 16.36 8.76 -3.29
CA ARG A 36 17.73 8.93 -2.80
C ARG A 36 18.04 7.98 -1.64
N LEU A 37 17.12 7.84 -0.70
CA LEU A 37 17.25 6.91 0.43
C LEU A 37 17.34 5.45 -0.03
N LEU A 38 16.58 5.07 -1.06
CA LEU A 38 16.52 3.68 -1.55
C LEU A 38 17.62 3.31 -2.54
N SER A 39 18.25 4.29 -3.21
CA SER A 39 19.29 4.08 -4.23
C SER A 39 20.42 3.13 -3.79
N PRO A 40 20.99 3.23 -2.56
CA PRO A 40 22.01 2.28 -2.11
C PRO A 40 21.54 0.82 -2.09
N LEU A 41 20.25 0.58 -1.79
CA LEU A 41 19.66 -0.76 -1.83
C LEU A 41 19.55 -1.28 -3.27
N GLY A 42 19.13 -0.43 -4.20
CA GLY A 42 19.06 -0.78 -5.62
C GLY A 42 20.44 -1.12 -6.19
N LEU A 43 21.45 -0.27 -5.94
CA LEU A 43 22.83 -0.51 -6.39
C LEU A 43 23.37 -1.84 -5.86
N HIS A 44 23.18 -2.11 -4.56
CA HIS A 44 23.62 -3.38 -3.97
C HIS A 44 22.95 -4.59 -4.63
N ARG A 45 21.63 -4.51 -4.85
CA ARG A 45 20.88 -5.58 -5.53
C ARG A 45 21.34 -5.80 -6.96
N MET A 46 21.57 -4.73 -7.71
CA MET A 46 22.01 -4.80 -9.11
C MET A 46 23.43 -5.36 -9.25
N SER A 47 24.34 -4.99 -8.35
CA SER A 47 25.74 -5.42 -8.40
C SER A 47 25.98 -6.81 -7.83
N PHE A 48 25.23 -7.24 -6.81
CA PHE A 48 25.55 -8.43 -6.03
C PHE A 48 24.46 -9.51 -6.00
N ILE A 49 23.22 -9.18 -6.35
CA ILE A 49 22.15 -10.17 -6.39
C ILE A 49 21.96 -10.65 -7.83
N THR A 50 22.30 -11.90 -8.09
CA THR A 50 22.07 -12.50 -9.39
C THR A 50 20.55 -12.62 -9.63
N PRO A 51 20.00 -11.97 -10.67
CA PRO A 51 18.57 -12.07 -10.95
C PRO A 51 18.20 -13.52 -11.25
N SER A 52 17.07 -13.98 -10.69
CA SER A 52 16.63 -15.35 -10.91
C SER A 52 16.36 -15.56 -12.41
N LYS A 53 17.12 -16.43 -13.06
CA LYS A 53 16.78 -16.90 -14.40
C LYS A 53 15.54 -17.76 -14.24
N GLY A 54 14.38 -17.23 -14.66
CA GLY A 54 13.07 -17.87 -14.45
C GLY A 54 13.01 -19.35 -14.85
N LYS A 55 11.99 -20.06 -14.36
CA LYS A 55 11.83 -21.53 -14.45
C LYS A 55 12.14 -22.13 -15.84
N ARG A 56 11.91 -21.38 -16.94
CA ARG A 56 12.15 -21.84 -18.32
C ARG A 56 13.60 -22.18 -18.68
N LYS A 57 14.61 -21.68 -17.94
CA LYS A 57 16.03 -22.03 -18.19
C LYS A 57 16.59 -23.15 -17.30
N ARG A 58 15.82 -23.66 -16.33
CA ARG A 58 16.29 -24.77 -15.47
C ARG A 58 16.45 -26.10 -16.21
N ALA A 59 15.70 -26.31 -17.30
CA ALA A 59 15.79 -27.53 -18.09
C ALA A 59 17.09 -27.66 -18.90
N HIS A 60 17.76 -26.55 -19.24
CA HIS A 60 18.94 -26.60 -20.13
C HIS A 60 20.29 -26.59 -19.40
N LYS A 61 20.32 -26.35 -18.08
CA LYS A 61 21.56 -26.20 -17.29
C LYS A 61 21.82 -27.33 -16.28
N GLN A 62 21.21 -28.50 -16.46
CA GLN A 62 21.51 -29.66 -15.61
C GLN A 62 22.76 -30.44 -16.08
N ASN A 63 23.32 -30.12 -17.25
CA ASN A 63 24.49 -30.79 -17.83
C ASN A 63 25.79 -29.98 -17.82
N ASN A 64 25.86 -28.85 -17.12
CA ASN A 64 27.12 -28.11 -16.99
C ASN A 64 27.27 -27.53 -15.58
N ARG A 65 27.59 -28.43 -14.64
CA ARG A 65 28.20 -28.11 -13.35
C ARG A 65 29.69 -28.44 -13.46
N GLU A 66 30.40 -27.64 -14.23
CA GLU A 66 31.82 -27.43 -13.96
C GLU A 66 32.02 -26.19 -13.09
N ASN A 67 32.99 -26.39 -12.22
CA ASN A 67 33.41 -25.62 -11.09
C ASN A 67 33.97 -24.26 -11.53
N THR A 68 33.35 -23.14 -11.12
CA THR A 68 34.04 -21.86 -11.01
C THR A 68 33.71 -21.22 -9.67
N GLY A 69 34.61 -21.46 -8.73
CA GLY A 69 34.75 -20.62 -7.55
C GLY A 69 35.22 -19.24 -7.96
N SER A 70 34.50 -18.23 -7.49
CA SER A 70 35.07 -16.94 -7.11
C SER A 70 34.24 -16.41 -5.95
N ALA A 71 34.71 -16.70 -4.73
CA ALA A 71 34.28 -16.03 -3.53
C ALA A 71 34.76 -14.57 -3.59
N SER A 72 34.13 -13.77 -4.45
CA SER A 72 34.26 -12.32 -4.40
C SER A 72 33.48 -11.85 -3.19
N SER A 73 34.16 -11.18 -2.26
CA SER A 73 33.62 -10.65 -1.01
C SER A 73 32.41 -9.77 -1.29
N VAL A 74 31.20 -10.33 -1.18
CA VAL A 74 29.96 -9.57 -1.29
C VAL A 74 29.96 -8.55 -0.14
N PRO A 75 29.94 -7.24 -0.43
CA PRO A 75 29.90 -6.25 0.63
C PRO A 75 28.63 -6.44 1.47
N PRO A 76 28.71 -6.13 2.78
CA PRO A 76 27.58 -6.27 3.67
C PRO A 76 26.37 -5.52 3.12
N VAL A 77 25.19 -6.14 3.27
CA VAL A 77 23.93 -5.52 2.85
C VAL A 77 23.81 -4.17 3.57
N PRO A 78 23.38 -3.09 2.88
CA PRO A 78 23.20 -1.80 3.53
C PRO A 78 22.27 -1.95 4.74
N GLU A 79 22.63 -1.33 5.85
CA GLU A 79 21.90 -1.39 7.14
C GLU A 79 20.41 -1.06 6.96
N LEU A 80 20.11 -0.12 6.07
CA LEU A 80 18.76 0.29 5.69
C LEU A 80 17.84 -0.87 5.26
N ALA A 81 18.39 -1.98 4.74
CA ALA A 81 17.60 -3.13 4.28
C ALA A 81 16.77 -3.77 5.40
N GLY A 82 17.21 -3.68 6.67
CA GLY A 82 16.45 -4.18 7.82
C GLY A 82 15.23 -3.33 8.20
N TYR A 83 15.19 -2.08 7.72
CA TYR A 83 14.18 -1.09 8.09
C TYR A 83 13.17 -0.78 6.98
N VAL A 84 13.38 -1.33 5.79
CA VAL A 84 12.54 -1.11 4.61
C VAL A 84 11.86 -2.40 4.18
N ASP A 85 10.53 -2.39 4.22
CA ASP A 85 9.72 -3.47 3.69
C ASP A 85 9.12 -3.07 2.33
N VAL A 86 9.25 -3.95 1.35
CA VAL A 86 8.69 -3.75 0.00
C VAL A 86 7.58 -4.75 -0.23
N GLY A 87 6.50 -4.28 -0.86
CA GLY A 87 5.40 -5.10 -1.28
C GLY A 87 4.25 -5.12 -0.27
N LEU A 88 3.06 -4.92 -0.80
CA LEU A 88 1.83 -4.76 -0.04
C LEU A 88 1.55 -5.91 0.94
N ALA A 89 1.73 -7.17 0.51
CA ALA A 89 1.41 -8.32 1.35
C ALA A 89 2.28 -8.41 2.61
N ASN A 90 3.54 -7.96 2.52
CA ASN A 90 4.41 -7.89 3.68
C ASN A 90 3.99 -6.74 4.60
N ILE A 91 3.72 -5.57 4.02
CA ILE A 91 3.29 -4.38 4.75
C ILE A 91 1.96 -4.64 5.49
N SER A 92 0.96 -5.24 4.83
CA SER A 92 -0.34 -5.51 5.44
C SER A 92 -0.26 -6.50 6.61
N ARG A 93 0.57 -7.55 6.50
CA ARG A 93 0.81 -8.49 7.62
C ARG A 93 1.44 -7.79 8.82
N ASN A 94 2.48 -7.01 8.59
CA ASN A 94 3.13 -6.26 9.68
C ASN A 94 2.19 -5.20 10.29
N LEU A 95 1.35 -4.53 9.50
CA LEU A 95 0.34 -3.60 10.03
C LEU A 95 -0.71 -4.32 10.90
N GLN A 96 -1.10 -5.54 10.53
CA GLN A 96 -1.98 -6.39 11.34
C GLN A 96 -1.31 -6.77 12.67
N ASP A 97 -0.05 -7.21 12.63
CA ASP A 97 0.71 -7.56 13.83
C ASP A 97 0.86 -6.35 14.78
N MET A 98 1.14 -5.17 14.23
CA MET A 98 1.20 -3.91 14.98
C MET A 98 -0.14 -3.56 15.65
N SER A 99 -1.25 -3.76 14.94
CA SER A 99 -2.59 -3.48 15.48
C SER A 99 -3.06 -4.53 16.50
N ALA A 100 -2.56 -5.77 16.42
CA ALA A 100 -2.91 -6.84 17.35
C ALA A 100 -2.22 -6.67 18.71
N ASN A 101 -0.95 -6.19 18.71
CA ASN A 101 -0.17 -5.96 19.92
C ASN A 101 -0.49 -4.63 20.64
N LYS A 102 -1.73 -4.16 20.53
CA LYS A 102 -2.22 -2.91 21.11
C LYS A 102 -2.28 -3.02 22.64
N GLY A 103 -1.15 -2.86 23.31
CA GLY A 103 -1.01 -3.02 24.76
C GLY A 103 0.38 -3.41 25.26
N ALA A 104 1.32 -3.80 24.39
CA ALA A 104 2.72 -3.90 24.79
C ALA A 104 3.30 -2.48 24.82
N ALA A 105 3.32 -1.86 25.99
CA ALA A 105 4.21 -0.73 26.24
C ALA A 105 5.64 -1.10 25.81
N PRO A 106 6.48 -0.14 25.39
CA PRO A 106 7.90 -0.41 25.20
C PRO A 106 8.54 -0.54 26.59
N GLU A 107 8.21 -1.61 27.31
CA GLU A 107 8.78 -1.87 28.63
C GLU A 107 10.04 -2.71 28.43
N SER A 108 11.17 -2.06 28.69
CA SER A 108 12.52 -2.63 28.76
C SER A 108 13.09 -3.20 27.46
N GLU A 109 13.96 -2.41 26.84
CA GLU A 109 15.14 -2.93 26.16
C GLU A 109 15.92 -3.81 27.13
N LYS A 110 15.65 -5.11 27.14
CA LYS A 110 16.64 -6.10 27.55
C LYS A 110 17.62 -6.25 26.38
N PRO A 111 18.92 -5.95 26.57
CA PRO A 111 19.92 -6.18 25.53
C PRO A 111 20.11 -7.69 25.40
N GLY A 112 19.41 -8.33 24.45
CA GLY A 112 19.57 -9.77 24.23
C GLY A 112 18.53 -10.49 23.38
N THR A 113 17.35 -9.90 23.11
CA THR A 113 16.32 -10.59 22.30
C THR A 113 16.11 -9.87 20.97
N VAL A 114 16.84 -10.32 19.95
CA VAL A 114 16.63 -9.97 18.54
C VAL A 114 15.27 -10.55 18.10
N GLY A 115 14.18 -9.79 18.22
CA GLY A 115 12.86 -10.34 17.88
C GLY A 115 11.69 -9.37 17.70
N GLY A 116 11.74 -8.15 18.23
CA GLY A 116 10.72 -7.14 17.96
C GLY A 116 11.20 -6.18 16.87
N LYS A 117 10.61 -6.23 15.66
CA LYS A 117 10.91 -5.22 14.63
C LYS A 117 10.29 -3.90 15.06
N SER A 118 11.01 -2.78 14.90
CA SER A 118 10.48 -1.44 15.16
C SER A 118 9.19 -1.19 14.35
N PRO A 119 8.23 -0.41 14.91
CA PRO A 119 6.96 -0.13 14.25
C PRO A 119 7.17 0.65 12.95
N TYR A 120 6.19 0.62 12.04
CA TYR A 120 6.24 1.48 10.87
C TYR A 120 6.02 2.95 11.22
N CYS A 121 6.76 3.82 10.54
CA CYS A 121 6.63 5.27 10.67
C CYS A 121 5.93 5.87 9.44
N ILE A 122 6.24 5.36 8.24
CA ILE A 122 5.69 5.84 6.97
C ILE A 122 5.41 4.66 6.04
N VAL A 123 4.29 4.74 5.33
CA VAL A 123 3.91 3.82 4.26
C VAL A 123 3.67 4.62 2.99
N PHE A 124 4.37 4.25 1.92
CA PHE A 124 4.24 4.82 0.59
C PHE A 124 3.49 3.85 -0.32
N VAL A 125 2.50 4.36 -1.05
CA VAL A 125 1.70 3.59 -2.01
C VAL A 125 1.57 4.35 -3.32
N ALA A 126 2.02 3.74 -4.41
CA ALA A 126 1.73 4.19 -5.77
C ALA A 126 0.25 3.91 -6.07
N ARG A 127 -0.52 4.96 -6.37
CA ARG A 127 -1.97 4.86 -6.59
C ARG A 127 -2.36 4.38 -8.00
N SER A 128 -1.39 4.25 -8.91
CA SER A 128 -1.64 3.78 -10.27
C SER A 128 -1.96 2.27 -10.30
N GLY A 129 -3.08 1.90 -10.92
CA GLY A 129 -3.38 0.53 -11.31
C GLY A 129 -3.98 -0.40 -10.24
N GLN A 130 -4.30 0.10 -9.04
CA GLN A 130 -4.97 -0.69 -7.98
C GLN A 130 -6.47 -0.38 -7.89
N SER A 131 -7.27 -1.32 -7.37
CA SER A 131 -8.72 -1.13 -7.25
C SER A 131 -9.08 -0.17 -6.11
N SER A 132 -10.20 0.56 -6.25
CA SER A 132 -10.70 1.46 -5.20
C SER A 132 -11.01 0.72 -3.90
N ALA A 133 -11.60 -0.48 -3.99
CA ALA A 133 -11.91 -1.33 -2.83
C ALA A 133 -10.66 -1.70 -2.03
N PHE A 134 -9.54 -1.96 -2.71
CA PHE A 134 -8.27 -2.24 -2.07
C PHE A 134 -7.75 -1.03 -1.28
N HIS A 135 -7.81 0.18 -1.86
CA HIS A 135 -7.39 1.40 -1.19
C HIS A 135 -8.20 1.68 0.09
N CYS A 136 -9.53 1.45 0.08
CA CYS A 136 -10.38 1.67 1.25
C CYS A 136 -9.98 0.77 2.43
N HIS A 137 -9.75 -0.52 2.20
CA HIS A 137 -9.37 -1.44 3.28
C HIS A 137 -7.95 -1.19 3.78
N PHE A 138 -7.02 -0.86 2.88
CA PHE A 138 -5.64 -0.56 3.24
C PHE A 138 -5.54 0.65 4.16
N LEU A 139 -6.30 1.71 3.86
CA LEU A 139 -6.41 2.90 4.70
C LEU A 139 -6.88 2.56 6.13
N GLN A 140 -7.85 1.65 6.26
CA GLN A 140 -8.34 1.19 7.56
C GLN A 140 -7.24 0.47 8.37
N MET A 141 -6.47 -0.41 7.73
CA MET A 141 -5.37 -1.11 8.41
C MET A 141 -4.31 -0.13 8.92
N VAL A 142 -3.95 0.88 8.11
CA VAL A 142 -3.00 1.91 8.55
C VAL A 142 -3.56 2.73 9.70
N ALA A 143 -4.82 3.16 9.61
CA ALA A 143 -5.47 3.93 10.69
C ALA A 143 -5.52 3.13 12.01
N LEU A 144 -5.79 1.83 11.94
CA LEU A 144 -5.80 0.95 13.12
C LEU A 144 -4.40 0.76 13.72
N ALA A 145 -3.39 0.51 12.88
CA ALA A 145 -2.01 0.39 13.31
C ALA A 145 -1.48 1.70 13.94
N SER A 146 -1.85 2.86 13.37
CA SER A 146 -1.51 4.18 13.92
C SER A 146 -2.05 4.38 15.34
N GLN A 147 -3.24 3.86 15.65
CA GLN A 147 -3.80 3.96 17.00
C GLN A 147 -3.10 3.07 18.03
N ALA A 148 -2.28 2.12 17.61
CA ALA A 148 -1.45 1.33 18.52
C ALA A 148 -0.16 2.08 18.91
N GLN A 149 0.11 3.24 18.30
CA GLN A 149 1.29 4.05 18.54
C GLN A 149 0.94 5.36 19.26
N PRO A 150 1.91 5.99 19.95
CA PRO A 150 1.76 7.34 20.48
C PRO A 150 1.44 8.36 19.36
N PRO A 151 0.76 9.48 19.67
CA PRO A 151 0.34 10.48 18.67
C PRO A 151 1.52 11.03 17.84
N ASP A 152 2.69 11.20 18.47
CA ASP A 152 3.92 11.68 17.82
C ASP A 152 4.55 10.67 16.85
N ARG A 153 4.29 9.37 17.06
CA ARG A 153 4.81 8.25 16.25
C ARG A 153 3.73 7.57 15.41
N THR A 154 2.67 8.29 15.08
CA THR A 154 1.57 7.77 14.27
C THR A 154 2.03 7.50 12.83
N VAL A 155 1.60 6.36 12.26
CA VAL A 155 1.98 5.97 10.90
C VAL A 155 1.43 7.00 9.89
N ARG A 156 2.30 7.52 9.02
CA ARG A 156 1.91 8.39 7.91
C ARG A 156 1.70 7.56 6.65
N LEU A 157 0.63 7.85 5.92
CA LEU A 157 0.35 7.22 4.63
C LEU A 157 0.52 8.25 3.51
N VAL A 158 1.41 7.94 2.58
CA VAL A 158 1.68 8.79 1.42
C VAL A 158 1.17 8.10 0.18
N GLY A 159 0.13 8.67 -0.43
CA GLY A 159 -0.38 8.23 -1.72
C GLY A 159 0.29 8.98 -2.86
N LEU A 160 1.11 8.30 -3.65
CA LEU A 160 1.83 8.88 -4.78
C LEU A 160 0.97 8.82 -6.05
N SER A 161 0.68 9.97 -6.65
CA SER A 161 -0.33 10.13 -7.72
C SER A 161 0.21 10.09 -9.17
N LYS A 162 1.53 10.15 -9.36
CA LYS A 162 2.24 10.10 -10.66
C LYS A 162 2.66 8.66 -11.00
N PRO A 163 3.09 8.34 -12.25
CA PRO A 163 3.78 7.07 -12.56
C PRO A 163 5.15 7.03 -11.86
N CYS A 164 5.13 6.93 -10.54
CA CYS A 164 6.29 6.85 -9.65
C CYS A 164 6.79 5.41 -9.53
N GLU A 165 5.98 4.42 -9.90
CA GLU A 165 6.34 3.00 -9.87
C GLU A 165 7.64 2.73 -10.62
N ASP A 166 7.85 3.36 -11.79
CA ASP A 166 9.09 3.21 -12.56
C ASP A 166 10.30 3.78 -11.82
N ARG A 167 10.16 4.98 -11.23
CA ARG A 167 11.22 5.62 -10.44
C ARG A 167 11.57 4.80 -9.20
N LEU A 168 10.56 4.30 -8.49
CA LEU A 168 10.74 3.44 -7.32
C LEU A 168 11.36 2.10 -7.70
N SER A 169 10.92 1.51 -8.81
CA SER A 169 11.46 0.26 -9.33
C SER A 169 12.94 0.40 -9.70
N ALA A 170 13.30 1.50 -10.36
CA ALA A 170 14.68 1.82 -10.70
C ALA A 170 15.54 2.04 -9.44
N ALA A 171 15.05 2.83 -8.48
CA ALA A 171 15.79 3.11 -7.24
C ALA A 171 15.99 1.87 -6.35
N LEU A 172 15.02 0.95 -6.29
CA LEU A 172 15.08 -0.27 -5.49
C LEU A 172 15.74 -1.45 -6.21
N GLY A 173 15.91 -1.38 -7.53
CA GLY A 173 16.28 -2.53 -8.36
C GLY A 173 15.25 -3.67 -8.32
N ILE A 174 13.98 -3.38 -7.99
CA ILE A 174 12.89 -4.35 -7.94
C ILE A 174 11.86 -3.97 -9.00
N PRO A 175 11.52 -4.87 -9.94
CA PRO A 175 10.48 -4.59 -10.93
C PRO A 175 9.10 -4.49 -10.27
N ARG A 176 8.35 -3.45 -10.64
CA ARG A 176 6.96 -3.17 -10.20
C ARG A 176 6.84 -2.90 -8.70
N ALA A 177 7.77 -2.12 -8.16
CA ALA A 177 7.72 -1.70 -6.77
C ALA A 177 6.66 -0.58 -6.58
N SER A 178 5.50 -0.95 -6.02
CA SER A 178 4.36 -0.04 -5.84
C SER A 178 4.03 0.29 -4.38
N SER A 179 4.58 -0.44 -3.41
CA SER A 179 4.32 -0.21 -1.99
C SER A 179 5.57 -0.43 -1.17
N ILE A 180 5.90 0.54 -0.31
CA ILE A 180 7.12 0.56 0.50
C ILE A 180 6.75 1.05 1.89
N ALA A 181 7.17 0.36 2.93
CA ALA A 181 7.03 0.82 4.31
C ALA A 181 8.41 1.02 4.93
N LEU A 182 8.51 2.10 5.71
CA LEU A 182 9.69 2.47 6.46
C LEU A 182 9.40 2.29 7.95
N ARG A 183 10.35 1.67 8.66
CA ARG A 183 10.29 1.51 10.11
C ARG A 183 10.86 2.72 10.84
N GLU A 184 10.40 2.90 12.07
CA GLU A 184 11.05 3.80 13.03
C GLU A 184 12.53 3.36 13.18
N ASP A 185 13.42 4.33 13.38
CA ASP A 185 14.87 4.15 13.56
C ASP A 185 15.66 3.78 12.28
N ALA A 186 15.06 3.92 11.09
CA ALA A 186 15.77 3.72 9.84
C ALA A 186 16.96 4.70 9.67
N PRO A 187 18.17 4.20 9.38
CA PRO A 187 19.35 5.04 9.25
C PRO A 187 19.20 6.01 8.07
N GLN A 188 19.63 7.26 8.27
CA GLN A 188 19.58 8.34 7.26
C GLN A 188 18.16 8.72 6.79
N ALA A 189 17.10 8.16 7.39
CA ALA A 189 15.73 8.46 6.99
C ALA A 189 15.09 9.63 7.76
N LYS A 190 15.74 10.14 8.81
CA LYS A 190 15.19 11.18 9.70
C LYS A 190 14.67 12.41 8.94
N GLY A 191 15.43 12.94 7.99
CA GLY A 191 14.99 14.10 7.21
C GLY A 191 13.75 13.84 6.36
N LEU A 192 13.61 12.63 5.79
CA LEU A 192 12.39 12.22 5.09
C LEU A 192 11.22 12.05 6.07
N VAL A 193 11.49 11.48 7.25
CA VAL A 193 10.47 11.26 8.29
C VAL A 193 9.90 12.58 8.79
N ASP A 194 10.77 13.52 9.13
CA ASP A 194 10.39 14.84 9.63
C ASP A 194 9.59 15.61 8.57
N PHE A 195 10.06 15.62 7.32
CA PHE A 195 9.36 16.29 6.21
C PHE A 195 7.96 15.72 5.98
N VAL A 196 7.81 14.39 5.99
CA VAL A 196 6.50 13.74 5.81
C VAL A 196 5.59 13.99 7.01
N ARG A 197 6.11 14.01 8.24
CA ARG A 197 5.29 14.29 9.44
C ARG A 197 4.74 15.72 9.45
N GLU A 198 5.48 16.67 8.89
CA GLU A 198 5.07 18.07 8.75
C GLU A 198 4.02 18.27 7.64
N HIS A 199 4.20 17.64 6.47
CA HIS A 199 3.37 17.90 5.29
C HIS A 199 2.20 16.92 5.12
N VAL A 200 2.22 15.77 5.79
CA VAL A 200 1.21 14.71 5.62
C VAL A 200 0.46 14.48 6.92
N ARG A 201 -0.86 14.65 6.88
CA ARG A 201 -1.72 14.37 8.03
C ARG A 201 -1.84 12.87 8.31
N PRO A 202 -1.97 12.46 9.59
CA PRO A 202 -2.30 11.08 9.94
C PRO A 202 -3.61 10.63 9.28
N VAL A 203 -3.70 9.34 8.92
CA VAL A 203 -4.95 8.75 8.45
C VAL A 203 -5.86 8.49 9.65
N GLU A 204 -7.07 9.04 9.60
CA GLU A 204 -8.08 8.82 10.64
C GLU A 204 -9.25 7.98 10.13
N ALA A 205 -9.59 6.93 10.88
CA ALA A 205 -10.83 6.19 10.69
C ALA A 205 -11.94 6.80 11.56
N ALA A 206 -12.61 7.83 11.05
CA ALA A 206 -13.70 8.51 11.78
C ALA A 206 -14.79 7.52 12.23
N TRP A 207 -15.21 6.61 11.34
CA TRP A 207 -16.18 5.56 11.65
C TRP A 207 -15.77 4.67 12.84
N LEU A 208 -14.47 4.49 13.12
CA LEU A 208 -14.02 3.69 14.25
C LEU A 208 -14.24 4.44 15.58
N ARG A 209 -14.05 5.76 15.59
CA ARG A 209 -14.40 6.59 16.75
C ARG A 209 -15.91 6.61 16.96
N GLU A 210 -16.68 6.71 15.87
CA GLU A 210 -18.14 6.66 15.89
C GLU A 210 -18.64 5.30 16.40
N ALA A 211 -18.09 4.18 15.92
CA ALA A 211 -18.45 2.85 16.39
C ALA A 211 -18.19 2.68 17.90
N ARG A 212 -17.09 3.27 18.42
CA ARG A 212 -16.77 3.26 19.85
C ARG A 212 -17.74 4.08 20.70
N SER A 213 -18.45 5.06 20.13
CA SER A 213 -19.44 5.83 20.89
C SER A 213 -20.70 5.03 21.18
N GLY A 214 -20.91 3.90 20.52
CA GLY A 214 -22.08 3.04 20.69
C GLY A 214 -23.39 3.67 20.21
N GLN A 215 -23.32 4.81 19.50
CA GLN A 215 -24.50 5.51 19.00
C GLN A 215 -24.99 4.87 17.70
N PHE A 216 -26.27 4.52 17.66
CA PHE A 216 -26.92 4.07 16.43
C PHE A 216 -26.93 5.19 15.39
N ARG A 217 -26.63 4.84 14.12
CA ARG A 217 -26.70 5.73 12.97
C ARG A 217 -27.83 5.26 12.06
N GLU A 218 -28.71 6.19 11.68
CA GLU A 218 -29.81 5.91 10.76
C GLU A 218 -29.29 5.52 9.36
N THR A 219 -30.14 4.82 8.60
CA THR A 219 -29.81 4.36 7.24
C THR A 219 -29.73 5.54 6.26
N ASN A 220 -28.64 5.62 5.50
CA ASN A 220 -28.52 6.57 4.40
C ASN A 220 -29.12 5.98 3.11
N ILE A 221 -30.20 6.57 2.58
CA ILE A 221 -30.88 6.13 1.36
C ILE A 221 -30.72 7.18 0.27
N GLU A 222 -29.89 6.89 -0.74
CA GLU A 222 -29.66 7.78 -1.87
C GLU A 222 -30.62 7.47 -3.02
N ALA A 223 -31.19 8.50 -3.66
CA ALA A 223 -32.01 8.36 -4.85
C ALA A 223 -31.20 8.71 -6.11
N VAL A 224 -30.78 7.70 -6.88
CA VAL A 224 -29.93 7.86 -8.06
C VAL A 224 -30.74 7.69 -9.35
N GLN A 225 -30.64 8.67 -10.26
CA GLN A 225 -31.23 8.55 -11.60
C GLN A 225 -30.39 7.60 -12.47
N THR A 226 -30.98 6.48 -12.88
CA THR A 226 -30.34 5.51 -13.77
C THR A 226 -31.04 5.46 -15.12
N LYS A 227 -30.28 5.38 -16.22
CA LYS A 227 -30.85 5.17 -17.56
C LYS A 227 -31.31 3.71 -17.68
N VAL A 228 -32.56 3.49 -18.08
CA VAL A 228 -33.10 2.14 -18.31
C VAL A 228 -32.85 1.76 -19.77
N GLY A 229 -32.14 0.66 -19.99
CA GLY A 229 -31.92 0.11 -21.34
C GLY A 229 -33.25 -0.24 -22.04
N SER A 230 -33.29 -0.06 -23.35
CA SER A 230 -34.46 -0.42 -24.18
C SER A 230 -34.74 -1.92 -24.05
N LYS A 231 -35.98 -2.25 -23.68
CA LYS A 231 -36.49 -3.62 -23.60
C LYS A 231 -36.31 -4.28 -24.98
N LYS A 232 -35.51 -5.35 -25.07
CA LYS A 232 -35.35 -6.14 -26.31
C LYS A 232 -36.72 -6.71 -26.67
N ALA A 233 -37.31 -6.27 -27.78
CA ALA A 233 -38.59 -6.80 -28.27
C ALA A 233 -38.39 -8.29 -28.58
N GLY A 234 -39.24 -9.14 -27.99
CA GLY A 234 -39.27 -10.57 -28.30
C GLY A 234 -39.68 -10.79 -29.76
N PRO A 235 -39.33 -11.96 -30.35
CA PRO A 235 -39.59 -12.25 -31.75
C PRO A 235 -41.10 -12.21 -32.05
N SER A 236 -41.50 -11.37 -32.99
CA SER A 236 -42.85 -11.33 -33.56
C SER A 236 -43.13 -12.63 -34.30
N GLN A 237 -44.14 -13.39 -33.86
CA GLN A 237 -44.64 -14.53 -34.63
C GLN A 237 -45.26 -14.05 -35.97
N PRO A 238 -44.99 -14.74 -37.09
CA PRO A 238 -45.61 -14.42 -38.37
C PRO A 238 -47.10 -14.81 -38.36
N GLY A 239 -47.95 -13.87 -38.78
CA GLY A 239 -49.40 -14.03 -38.84
C GLY A 239 -49.85 -15.10 -39.83
N ASN A 240 -50.84 -15.89 -39.39
CA ASN A 240 -51.61 -16.81 -40.22
C ASN A 240 -52.36 -16.02 -41.32
N LYS A 241 -52.14 -16.40 -42.57
CA LYS A 241 -53.06 -16.12 -43.68
C LYS A 241 -54.11 -17.22 -43.70
N THR A 242 -55.38 -16.84 -43.71
CA THR A 242 -56.48 -17.72 -44.13
C THR A 242 -57.27 -16.99 -45.22
N GLU A 243 -57.64 -17.80 -46.20
CA GLU A 243 -58.29 -17.52 -47.48
C GLU A 243 -59.60 -16.74 -47.40
#